data_AF-A0A2M8NVD2-F1
#
_entry.id   AF-A0A2M8NVD2-F1
#
_cell.length_a   1.000
_cell.length_b   1.000
_cell.length_c   1.000
_cell.angle_alpha   90.00
_cell.angle_beta   90.00
_cell.angle_gamma   90.00
#
_symmetry.space_group_name_H-M   'P 1'
#
loop_
_entity.id
_entity.type
_entity.pdbx_description
1 polymer ?
#
loop_
_entity_poly.entity_id
_entity_poly.type
_entity_poly.pdbx_seq_one_letter_code
_entity_poly.pdbx_strand_id
1 'polypeptide(L)'
;MWTVGIVSAQETPPPPSPPYSSIYPDSTYVMTQEQIIGAFAVRLWQDPTADEFMFNHIAVIQWNSDFGGGYIQIESVSQINPLTGMDINGDGYADVIIETYTGGAHCCTSAHIYTLQPQNPVQIYLHRESNCGVNLVDFDLNGIYEILTCDDSFAYQFCPYATSYLVTVVLGYDFAMMRYVPQTSQYMTYTDFSQRIKNNMNTAENAVPGGFGEWDNTTKCQILPIVLDYLYTGQTDLAWQMLNTYYTEPDVVDFRAQIEAVVFTSSLYRPIAPPISDIFPPPLILDRQLLINDYVVRIWKSGASSANSYDGIGQIVRLSDNAVLIQLDYVTEFPMNMATDINNNGIPDIVINTFTGGAHCCSSTIAYDLGATPIEILRTRESNYGGYFEDINGDGLQDFITADDIFAYAYCPYAFSPAVRVILMYDSAVGRYVPMSKFYPEQYADAIAESTTLATTAADGDFGEWDGTNKCAVLPVVLNYLYSGQYDMAWTEFYRLYRGADADAFRAEIEATVNSSEYYLP
;
A
#
# COMPACT_ATOMS: atom_id res chain seq x y z
N MET A 1 -11.65 76.71 47.37
CA MET A 1 -10.50 76.53 46.46
C MET A 1 -10.70 75.21 45.72
N TRP A 2 -10.57 75.23 44.39
CA TRP A 2 -10.36 74.11 43.46
C TRP A 2 -11.38 72.95 43.37
N THR A 3 -11.83 72.74 42.14
CA THR A 3 -12.72 71.68 41.61
C THR A 3 -11.93 70.56 40.91
N VAL A 4 -12.31 69.28 41.15
CA VAL A 4 -12.16 68.08 40.27
C VAL A 4 -13.24 67.07 40.73
N GLY A 5 -13.87 66.18 39.93
CA GLY A 5 -13.90 66.07 38.46
C GLY A 5 -14.06 64.63 37.92
N ILE A 6 -15.28 64.05 38.01
CA ILE A 6 -15.86 62.91 37.24
C ILE A 6 -14.95 61.72 36.84
N VAL A 7 -15.29 60.48 37.27
CA VAL A 7 -15.45 59.29 36.38
C VAL A 7 -16.49 58.33 37.00
N SER A 8 -17.35 57.75 36.16
CA SER A 8 -18.29 56.67 36.49
C SER A 8 -17.58 55.31 36.56
N ALA A 9 -17.72 54.58 37.67
CA ALA A 9 -17.34 53.17 37.70
C ALA A 9 -18.42 52.33 36.99
N GLN A 10 -18.03 51.74 35.86
CA GLN A 10 -18.86 50.87 35.04
C GLN A 10 -19.17 49.58 35.80
N GLU A 11 -20.44 49.18 35.88
CA GLU A 11 -20.82 47.87 36.43
C GLU A 11 -20.16 46.77 35.59
N THR A 12 -19.47 45.85 36.25
CA THR A 12 -18.95 44.65 35.58
C THR A 12 -20.13 43.84 35.07
N PRO A 13 -20.17 43.46 33.78
CA PRO A 13 -21.21 42.54 33.31
C PRO A 13 -21.10 41.24 34.13
N PRO A 14 -22.24 40.59 34.47
CA PRO A 14 -22.18 39.27 35.06
C PRO A 14 -21.39 38.33 34.13
N PRO A 15 -20.67 37.33 34.66
CA PRO A 15 -20.06 36.31 33.82
C PRO A 15 -21.15 35.73 32.90
N PRO A 16 -20.84 35.49 31.61
CA PRO A 16 -21.82 34.89 30.71
C PRO A 16 -22.30 33.58 31.33
N SER A 17 -23.61 33.46 31.52
CA SER A 17 -24.22 32.23 32.02
C SER A 17 -23.73 31.07 31.15
N PRO A 18 -23.19 29.98 31.72
CA PRO A 18 -22.92 28.79 30.92
C PRO A 18 -24.23 28.38 30.22
N PRO A 19 -24.18 27.92 28.96
CA PRO A 19 -25.37 27.58 28.21
C PRO A 19 -26.21 26.56 28.99
N TYR A 20 -27.53 26.75 28.96
CA TYR A 20 -28.48 25.90 29.68
C TYR A 20 -28.38 24.46 29.17
N SER A 21 -27.71 23.62 29.95
CA SER A 21 -27.72 22.16 29.79
C SER A 21 -29.11 21.64 30.16
N SER A 22 -29.95 21.37 29.16
CA SER A 22 -31.02 20.38 29.32
C SER A 22 -30.36 19.00 29.27
N ILE A 23 -30.60 18.19 30.30
CA ILE A 23 -29.92 16.90 30.51
C ILE A 23 -30.35 15.83 29.47
N TYR A 24 -31.35 16.16 28.67
CA TYR A 24 -31.82 15.45 27.49
C TYR A 24 -32.20 16.50 26.42
N PRO A 25 -32.32 16.14 25.14
CA PRO A 25 -33.02 16.98 24.17
C PRO A 25 -34.47 17.25 24.63
N ASP A 26 -35.12 18.29 24.08
CA ASP A 26 -36.47 18.70 24.49
C ASP A 26 -37.47 17.53 24.37
N SER A 27 -38.54 17.59 25.16
CA SER A 27 -39.70 16.71 25.18
C SER A 27 -40.36 16.41 23.82
N THR A 28 -40.00 17.12 22.76
CA THR A 28 -40.37 16.83 21.37
C THR A 28 -39.60 15.64 20.78
N TYR A 29 -38.39 15.35 21.27
CA TYR A 29 -37.53 14.28 20.77
C TYR A 29 -37.84 12.92 21.38
N VAL A 30 -37.73 11.88 20.54
CA VAL A 30 -37.92 10.47 20.93
C VAL A 30 -36.60 9.72 20.72
N MET A 31 -36.17 8.96 21.73
CA MET A 31 -35.01 8.06 21.60
C MET A 31 -35.35 6.89 20.68
N THR A 32 -34.57 6.69 19.62
CA THR A 32 -34.77 5.61 18.64
C THR A 32 -33.69 4.53 18.68
N GLN A 33 -32.51 4.85 19.22
CA GLN A 33 -31.40 3.92 19.41
C GLN A 33 -30.73 4.18 20.76
N GLU A 34 -30.35 3.11 21.47
CA GLU A 34 -29.49 3.15 22.64
C GLU A 34 -28.46 2.01 22.53
N GLN A 35 -27.20 2.33 22.80
CA GLN A 35 -26.11 1.37 22.88
C GLN A 35 -25.32 1.62 24.18
N ILE A 36 -25.17 0.57 24.99
CA ILE A 36 -24.41 0.62 26.24
C ILE A 36 -23.03 0.01 26.00
N ILE A 37 -21.98 0.78 26.26
CA ILE A 37 -20.58 0.42 26.03
C ILE A 37 -19.84 0.64 27.34
N GLY A 38 -19.72 -0.40 28.18
CA GLY A 38 -19.12 -0.27 29.51
C GLY A 38 -19.84 0.76 30.40
N ALA A 39 -19.14 1.84 30.77
CA ALA A 39 -19.68 2.95 31.56
C ALA A 39 -20.40 4.05 30.73
N PHE A 40 -20.50 3.85 29.42
CA PHE A 40 -21.01 4.81 28.45
C PHE A 40 -22.37 4.38 27.89
N ALA A 41 -23.22 5.35 27.59
CA ALA A 41 -24.47 5.16 26.88
C ALA A 41 -24.52 6.13 25.69
N VAL A 42 -24.54 5.58 24.48
CA VAL A 42 -24.69 6.33 23.22
C VAL A 42 -26.15 6.22 22.79
N ARG A 43 -26.80 7.36 22.53
CA ARG A 43 -28.23 7.41 22.18
C ARG A 43 -28.49 8.29 20.98
N LEU A 44 -29.33 7.82 20.07
CA LEU A 44 -29.90 8.62 18.98
C LEU A 44 -31.31 9.07 19.35
N TRP A 45 -31.57 10.36 19.16
CA TRP A 45 -32.85 11.01 19.40
C TRP A 45 -33.33 11.67 18.11
N GLN A 46 -34.59 11.47 17.77
CA GLN A 46 -35.21 11.99 16.55
C GLN A 46 -36.42 12.86 16.90
N ASP A 47 -36.59 13.95 16.18
CA ASP A 47 -37.82 14.74 16.21
C ASP A 47 -38.84 14.08 15.26
N PRO A 48 -39.94 13.47 15.77
CA PRO A 48 -40.93 12.80 14.94
C PRO A 48 -41.81 13.78 14.14
N THR A 49 -41.56 15.10 14.25
CA THR A 49 -42.26 16.16 13.52
C THR A 49 -41.37 16.86 12.48
N ALA A 50 -40.10 16.50 12.37
CA ALA A 50 -39.21 17.00 11.33
C ALA A 50 -39.59 16.45 9.94
N ASP A 51 -39.47 17.28 8.90
CA ASP A 51 -39.55 16.83 7.50
C ASP A 51 -38.40 15.83 7.21
N GLU A 52 -38.66 14.81 6.38
CA GLU A 52 -37.67 13.76 6.01
C GLU A 52 -36.36 14.30 5.40
N PHE A 53 -36.36 15.55 4.94
CA PHE A 53 -35.20 16.24 4.36
C PHE A 53 -34.38 17.07 5.37
N MET A 54 -34.83 17.17 6.62
CA MET A 54 -34.17 17.92 7.70
C MET A 54 -33.63 16.93 8.72
N PHE A 55 -32.33 16.64 8.66
CA PHE A 55 -31.63 15.83 9.65
C PHE A 55 -31.54 16.61 10.96
N ASN A 56 -32.61 16.64 11.74
CA ASN A 56 -32.65 17.30 13.05
C ASN A 56 -32.24 16.36 14.19
N HIS A 57 -31.74 15.15 13.90
CA HIS A 57 -31.44 14.16 14.94
C HIS A 57 -30.28 14.60 15.84
N ILE A 58 -30.33 14.14 17.08
CA ILE A 58 -29.36 14.45 18.12
C ILE A 58 -28.75 13.14 18.64
N ALA A 59 -27.43 13.05 18.65
CA ALA A 59 -26.71 11.99 19.34
C ALA A 59 -26.24 12.49 20.70
N VAL A 60 -26.38 11.65 21.73
CA VAL A 60 -25.85 11.92 23.08
C VAL A 60 -24.92 10.79 23.49
N ILE A 61 -23.67 11.12 23.80
CA ILE A 61 -22.71 10.22 24.46
C ILE A 61 -22.70 10.59 25.94
N GLN A 62 -23.34 9.79 26.79
CA GLN A 62 -23.37 10.00 28.24
C GLN A 62 -22.43 9.02 28.95
N TRP A 63 -21.79 9.44 30.04
CA TRP A 63 -21.00 8.56 30.89
C TRP A 63 -21.22 8.81 32.37
N ASN A 64 -20.89 7.81 33.18
CA ASN A 64 -20.84 7.90 34.63
C ASN A 64 -19.59 7.17 35.12
N SER A 65 -18.50 7.90 35.38
CA SER A 65 -17.25 7.32 35.89
C SER A 65 -17.05 7.64 37.37
N ASP A 66 -16.13 6.93 38.02
CA ASP A 66 -15.73 7.20 39.42
C ASP A 66 -15.16 8.62 39.63
N PHE A 67 -14.84 9.32 38.53
CA PHE A 67 -14.32 10.69 38.52
C PHE A 67 -15.43 11.74 38.24
N GLY A 68 -16.64 11.30 37.89
CA GLY A 68 -17.79 12.15 37.59
C GLY A 68 -18.59 11.65 36.38
N GLY A 69 -19.86 12.06 36.29
CA GLY A 69 -20.69 11.86 35.10
C GLY A 69 -20.67 13.08 34.18
N GLY A 70 -20.92 12.86 32.90
CA GLY A 70 -20.99 13.91 31.88
C GLY A 70 -21.74 13.47 30.63
N TYR A 71 -21.89 14.39 29.67
CA TYR A 71 -22.41 14.07 28.35
C TYR A 71 -21.82 14.97 27.26
N ILE A 72 -21.80 14.45 26.04
CA ILE A 72 -21.54 15.18 24.79
C ILE A 72 -22.84 15.11 23.97
N GLN A 73 -23.27 16.24 23.41
CA GLN A 73 -24.38 16.34 22.48
C GLN A 73 -23.86 16.72 21.09
N ILE A 74 -24.32 16.01 20.06
CA ILE A 74 -24.00 16.25 18.65
C ILE A 74 -25.32 16.40 17.91
N GLU A 75 -25.42 17.42 17.08
CA GLU A 75 -26.63 17.79 16.33
C GLU A 75 -26.46 17.46 14.84
N SER A 76 -27.55 17.52 14.09
CA SER A 76 -27.60 17.22 12.65
C SER A 76 -27.20 15.79 12.28
N VAL A 77 -27.45 14.82 13.15
CA VAL A 77 -26.95 13.45 13.02
C VAL A 77 -27.66 12.69 11.89
N SER A 78 -26.89 12.17 10.94
CA SER A 78 -27.40 11.25 9.93
C SER A 78 -27.51 9.83 10.50
N GLN A 79 -26.45 9.35 11.16
CA GLN A 79 -26.39 8.02 11.76
C GLN A 79 -25.34 7.88 12.88
N ILE A 80 -25.54 6.88 13.73
CA ILE A 80 -24.48 6.27 14.53
C ILE A 80 -23.87 5.16 13.65
N ASN A 81 -22.59 5.24 13.35
CA ASN A 81 -21.94 4.26 12.47
C ASN A 81 -21.90 2.86 13.13
N PRO A 82 -22.17 1.76 12.40
CA PRO A 82 -22.20 0.40 12.96
C PRO A 82 -20.93 -0.09 13.67
N LEU A 83 -19.76 0.52 13.40
CA LEU A 83 -18.49 0.19 14.07
C LEU A 83 -18.39 0.79 15.49
N THR A 84 -19.35 1.65 15.88
CA THR A 84 -19.45 2.19 17.26
C THR A 84 -19.50 1.06 18.29
N GLY A 85 -18.63 1.12 19.29
CA GLY A 85 -18.46 0.09 20.32
C GLY A 85 -17.32 -0.89 20.06
N MET A 86 -16.64 -0.81 18.92
CA MET A 86 -15.35 -1.48 18.67
C MET A 86 -14.19 -0.53 18.96
N ASP A 87 -13.03 -1.07 19.32
CA ASP A 87 -11.77 -0.34 19.28
C ASP A 87 -11.33 -0.29 17.80
N ILE A 88 -11.40 0.88 17.17
CA ILE A 88 -11.03 1.06 15.76
C ILE A 88 -9.65 1.70 15.60
N ASN A 89 -9.00 2.09 16.71
CA ASN A 89 -7.78 2.87 16.70
C ASN A 89 -6.58 2.11 17.33
N GLY A 90 -6.84 1.02 18.05
CA GLY A 90 -5.86 0.15 18.69
C GLY A 90 -5.43 0.60 20.10
N ASP A 91 -6.08 1.59 20.72
CA ASP A 91 -5.72 2.10 22.06
C ASP A 91 -6.23 1.24 23.23
N GLY A 92 -7.01 0.20 22.95
CA GLY A 92 -7.60 -0.71 23.93
C GLY A 92 -8.96 -0.26 24.48
N TYR A 93 -9.54 0.83 23.97
CA TYR A 93 -10.86 1.33 24.34
C TYR A 93 -11.80 1.34 23.13
N ALA A 94 -13.10 1.14 23.40
CA ALA A 94 -14.10 1.21 22.35
C ALA A 94 -14.32 2.66 21.87
N ASP A 95 -14.57 2.84 20.58
CA ASP A 95 -14.83 4.13 19.95
C ASP A 95 -16.32 4.39 19.70
N VAL A 96 -16.68 5.67 19.53
CA VAL A 96 -17.99 6.13 19.09
C VAL A 96 -17.85 7.00 17.85
N ILE A 97 -18.56 6.64 16.79
CA ILE A 97 -18.46 7.27 15.48
C ILE A 97 -19.85 7.81 15.11
N ILE A 98 -19.97 9.14 15.09
CA ILE A 98 -21.22 9.86 14.78
C ILE A 98 -21.05 10.62 13.48
N GLU A 99 -21.90 10.31 12.51
CA GLU A 99 -21.94 11.01 11.23
C GLU A 99 -23.06 12.06 11.24
N THR A 100 -22.78 13.22 10.65
CA THR A 100 -23.74 14.34 10.57
C THR A 100 -23.81 14.88 9.16
N TYR A 101 -24.99 15.41 8.80
CA TYR A 101 -25.24 15.99 7.49
C TYR A 101 -26.33 17.05 7.61
N THR A 102 -26.04 18.29 7.22
CA THR A 102 -26.95 19.43 7.41
C THR A 102 -27.91 19.69 6.22
N GLY A 103 -27.96 18.79 5.23
CA GLY A 103 -28.93 18.86 4.12
C GLY A 103 -28.50 19.67 2.88
N GLY A 104 -27.24 20.10 2.78
CA GLY A 104 -26.72 20.79 1.60
C GLY A 104 -26.49 19.87 0.39
N ALA A 105 -26.65 20.38 -0.84
CA ALA A 105 -26.45 19.55 -2.05
C ALA A 105 -24.97 19.34 -2.45
N HIS A 106 -24.11 20.30 -2.10
CA HIS A 106 -22.67 20.35 -2.44
C HIS A 106 -21.88 20.82 -1.20
N CYS A 107 -22.21 20.14 -0.10
CA CYS A 107 -21.65 20.04 1.24
C CYS A 107 -22.59 19.03 1.94
N CYS A 108 -22.69 18.80 3.25
CA CYS A 108 -22.02 19.33 4.43
C CYS A 108 -21.87 18.13 5.37
N THR A 109 -21.13 17.11 4.92
CA THR A 109 -20.92 15.89 5.70
C THR A 109 -19.81 16.12 6.71
N SER A 110 -20.06 15.75 7.96
CA SER A 110 -19.10 15.83 9.06
C SER A 110 -19.12 14.52 9.85
N ALA A 111 -18.04 14.23 10.57
CA ALA A 111 -17.91 13.01 11.34
C ALA A 111 -17.14 13.26 12.62
N HIS A 112 -17.66 12.75 13.74
CA HIS A 112 -17.07 12.89 15.06
C HIS A 112 -16.68 11.51 15.58
N ILE A 113 -15.41 11.32 15.93
CA ILE A 113 -14.92 10.05 16.48
C ILE A 113 -14.33 10.28 17.87
N TYR A 114 -14.78 9.50 18.85
CA TYR A 114 -14.35 9.57 20.24
C TYR A 114 -13.93 8.20 20.78
N THR A 115 -12.73 8.07 21.33
CA THR A 115 -12.32 6.92 22.16
C THR A 115 -12.95 7.04 23.55
N LEU A 116 -13.50 5.94 24.07
CA LEU A 116 -14.21 5.88 25.35
C LEU A 116 -13.27 5.53 26.52
N GLN A 117 -12.27 6.39 26.75
CA GLN A 117 -11.34 6.25 27.87
C GLN A 117 -12.05 6.30 29.24
N PRO A 118 -11.54 5.62 30.29
CA PRO A 118 -12.30 5.35 31.51
C PRO A 118 -12.80 6.58 32.28
N GLN A 119 -12.14 7.72 32.14
CA GLN A 119 -12.49 8.98 32.80
C GLN A 119 -13.62 9.72 32.06
N ASN A 120 -13.48 9.86 30.74
CA ASN A 120 -14.36 10.59 29.83
C ASN A 120 -14.04 10.24 28.36
N PRO A 121 -14.95 10.46 27.40
CA PRO A 121 -14.65 10.34 25.98
C PRO A 121 -13.60 11.37 25.55
N VAL A 122 -12.71 11.00 24.63
CA VAL A 122 -11.69 11.89 24.05
C VAL A 122 -11.88 11.93 22.52
N GLN A 123 -11.96 13.14 21.94
CA GLN A 123 -12.16 13.27 20.49
C GLN A 123 -10.85 13.02 19.74
N ILE A 124 -10.78 11.91 19.01
CA ILE A 124 -9.60 11.49 18.23
C ILE A 124 -9.68 11.91 16.76
N TYR A 125 -10.88 12.23 16.27
CA TYR A 125 -11.05 12.81 14.94
C TYR A 125 -12.31 13.68 14.83
N LEU A 126 -12.23 14.67 13.94
CA LEU A 126 -13.33 15.55 13.59
C LEU A 126 -13.20 16.02 12.15
N HIS A 127 -13.98 15.41 11.25
CA HIS A 127 -14.23 15.93 9.90
C HIS A 127 -15.31 17.02 9.99
N ARG A 128 -15.22 18.09 9.17
CA ARG A 128 -16.18 19.21 9.21
C ARG A 128 -16.59 19.64 7.81
N GLU A 129 -17.91 19.71 7.59
CA GLU A 129 -18.56 20.51 6.55
C GLU A 129 -18.02 20.32 5.12
N SER A 130 -17.60 19.09 4.79
CA SER A 130 -17.01 18.74 3.49
C SER A 130 -18.06 18.25 2.49
N ASN A 131 -17.65 18.16 1.23
CA ASN A 131 -18.33 17.41 0.17
C ASN A 131 -18.16 15.89 0.25
N CYS A 132 -17.23 15.40 1.08
CA CYS A 132 -16.98 13.98 1.29
C CYS A 132 -17.37 13.54 2.70
N GLY A 133 -18.06 12.40 2.78
CA GLY A 133 -18.22 11.66 4.03
C GLY A 133 -16.92 10.95 4.42
N VAL A 134 -16.94 10.27 5.57
CA VAL A 134 -15.88 9.37 5.99
C VAL A 134 -16.28 7.93 5.71
N ASN A 135 -15.33 7.09 5.32
CA ASN A 135 -15.48 5.64 5.36
C ASN A 135 -14.35 5.09 6.24
N LEU A 136 -14.69 4.16 7.12
CA LEU A 136 -13.72 3.44 7.94
C LEU A 136 -13.36 2.14 7.23
N VAL A 137 -12.08 1.95 6.94
CA VAL A 137 -11.56 0.79 6.21
C VAL A 137 -10.30 0.33 6.92
N ASP A 138 -10.28 -0.94 7.34
CA ASP A 138 -9.07 -1.65 7.77
C ASP A 138 -8.38 -2.12 6.49
N PHE A 139 -7.38 -1.37 6.01
CA PHE A 139 -6.78 -1.62 4.68
C PHE A 139 -5.77 -2.75 4.69
N ASP A 140 -5.01 -2.92 5.78
CA ASP A 140 -3.95 -3.92 5.93
C ASP A 140 -4.37 -5.15 6.76
N LEU A 141 -5.62 -5.19 7.22
CA LEU A 141 -6.24 -6.27 8.00
C LEU A 141 -5.63 -6.45 9.39
N ASN A 142 -5.04 -5.39 9.96
CA ASN A 142 -4.42 -5.42 11.28
C ASN A 142 -5.45 -5.23 12.44
N GLY A 143 -6.70 -4.85 12.14
CA GLY A 143 -7.78 -4.60 13.10
C GLY A 143 -7.94 -3.14 13.54
N ILE A 144 -7.03 -2.26 13.13
CA ILE A 144 -7.12 -0.79 13.22
C ILE A 144 -7.71 -0.30 11.89
N TYR A 145 -8.58 0.70 11.95
CA TYR A 145 -9.27 1.23 10.77
C TYR A 145 -8.71 2.60 10.39
N GLU A 146 -8.35 2.75 9.12
CA GLU A 146 -8.10 4.05 8.50
C GLU A 146 -9.40 4.79 8.15
N ILE A 147 -9.29 6.11 8.06
CA ILE A 147 -10.35 6.98 7.56
C ILE A 147 -10.05 7.33 6.10
N LEU A 148 -10.85 6.76 5.20
CA LEU A 148 -10.92 7.14 3.80
C LEU A 148 -11.90 8.31 3.63
N THR A 149 -11.40 9.46 3.21
CA THR A 149 -12.16 10.70 2.97
C THR A 149 -11.63 11.39 1.70
N CYS A 150 -11.97 12.67 1.48
CA CYS A 150 -11.31 13.49 0.48
C CYS A 150 -10.93 14.88 1.00
N ASP A 151 -9.96 15.50 0.34
CA ASP A 151 -9.77 16.95 0.36
C ASP A 151 -10.53 17.58 -0.81
N ASP A 152 -11.52 18.40 -0.48
CA ASP A 152 -12.38 19.13 -1.41
C ASP A 152 -12.04 20.63 -1.50
N SER A 153 -10.86 21.06 -1.04
CA SER A 153 -10.46 22.48 -0.97
C SER A 153 -10.40 23.19 -2.33
N PHE A 154 -10.35 22.43 -3.44
CA PHE A 154 -10.38 22.93 -4.81
C PHE A 154 -11.78 22.95 -5.44
N ALA A 155 -12.83 22.54 -4.71
CA ALA A 155 -14.21 22.58 -5.19
C ALA A 155 -14.59 24.00 -5.64
N TYR A 156 -15.18 24.10 -6.84
CA TYR A 156 -15.53 25.37 -7.50
C TYR A 156 -14.36 26.31 -7.87
N GLN A 157 -13.10 26.02 -7.52
CA GLN A 157 -12.00 26.98 -7.72
C GLN A 157 -11.66 27.23 -9.20
N PHE A 158 -11.56 26.16 -10.00
CA PHE A 158 -11.19 26.23 -11.42
C PHE A 158 -12.28 25.71 -12.36
N CYS A 159 -13.26 24.96 -11.84
CA CYS A 159 -14.24 24.20 -12.61
C CYS A 159 -15.63 24.32 -11.96
N PRO A 160 -16.71 24.00 -12.67
CA PRO A 160 -17.99 23.65 -12.04
C PRO A 160 -17.83 22.49 -11.05
N TYR A 161 -18.74 22.37 -10.08
CA TYR A 161 -18.68 21.30 -9.07
C TYR A 161 -18.58 19.89 -9.66
N ALA A 162 -19.38 19.60 -10.68
CA ALA A 162 -19.47 18.29 -11.32
C ALA A 162 -18.17 17.82 -12.00
N THR A 163 -17.19 18.71 -12.14
CA THR A 163 -15.85 18.44 -12.70
C THR A 163 -14.72 18.95 -11.79
N SER A 164 -15.05 19.42 -10.58
CA SER A 164 -14.05 19.78 -9.57
C SER A 164 -13.40 18.51 -9.02
N TYR A 165 -12.08 18.55 -8.84
CA TYR A 165 -11.37 17.38 -8.34
C TYR A 165 -11.41 17.30 -6.82
N LEU A 166 -11.84 16.13 -6.33
CA LEU A 166 -11.86 15.78 -4.91
C LEU A 166 -10.71 14.80 -4.67
N VAL A 167 -9.70 15.19 -3.92
CA VAL A 167 -8.49 14.37 -3.74
C VAL A 167 -8.76 13.31 -2.69
N THR A 168 -8.67 12.02 -3.04
CA THR A 168 -8.79 10.95 -2.04
C THR A 168 -7.69 11.09 -0.99
N VAL A 169 -8.07 11.02 0.28
CA VAL A 169 -7.18 11.12 1.44
C VAL A 169 -7.39 9.92 2.35
N VAL A 170 -6.29 9.34 2.83
CA VAL A 170 -6.31 8.31 3.87
C VAL A 170 -5.66 8.89 5.12
N LEU A 171 -6.37 8.77 6.25
CA LEU A 171 -5.86 9.12 7.57
C LEU A 171 -5.71 7.84 8.39
N GLY A 172 -4.52 7.58 8.92
CA GLY A 172 -4.31 6.53 9.93
C GLY A 172 -4.11 7.14 11.31
N TYR A 173 -4.18 6.29 12.34
CA TYR A 173 -4.08 6.73 13.73
C TYR A 173 -2.62 6.94 14.15
N ASP A 174 -2.30 8.12 14.70
CA ASP A 174 -0.98 8.43 15.24
C ASP A 174 -1.01 8.34 16.77
N PHE A 175 -0.49 7.23 17.30
CA PHE A 175 -0.44 6.96 18.74
C PHE A 175 0.32 8.03 19.55
N ALA A 176 1.29 8.74 18.96
CA ALA A 176 2.03 9.79 19.65
C ALA A 176 1.23 11.10 19.70
N MET A 177 0.39 11.37 18.71
CA MET A 177 -0.55 12.50 18.69
C MET A 177 -1.93 12.19 19.30
N MET A 178 -2.23 10.90 19.54
CA MET A 178 -3.54 10.37 19.99
C MET A 178 -4.72 10.86 19.11
N ARG A 179 -4.53 10.80 17.79
CA ARG A 179 -5.52 11.25 16.79
C ARG A 179 -5.22 10.71 15.40
N TYR A 180 -6.21 10.76 14.52
CA TYR A 180 -6.01 10.50 13.10
C TYR A 180 -5.24 11.63 12.40
N VAL A 181 -4.30 11.28 11.52
CA VAL A 181 -3.46 12.22 10.75
C VAL A 181 -3.30 11.75 9.29
N PRO A 182 -3.00 12.66 8.33
CA PRO A 182 -2.83 12.25 6.93
C PRO A 182 -1.64 11.31 6.73
N GLN A 183 -1.92 10.18 6.07
CA GLN A 183 -0.99 9.09 5.77
C GLN A 183 -1.16 8.54 4.34
N THR A 184 -1.92 9.23 3.47
CA THR A 184 -2.26 8.84 2.09
C THR A 184 -1.16 8.17 1.26
N SER A 185 0.10 8.59 1.41
CA SER A 185 1.25 8.00 0.72
C SER A 185 1.58 6.56 1.12
N GLN A 186 1.25 6.14 2.34
CA GLN A 186 1.47 4.79 2.86
C GLN A 186 0.44 3.79 2.29
N TYR A 187 -0.76 4.26 1.94
CA TYR A 187 -1.89 3.44 1.47
C TYR A 187 -2.08 3.46 -0.05
N MET A 188 -1.01 3.70 -0.81
CA MET A 188 -1.01 3.74 -2.28
C MET A 188 -1.36 2.41 -2.96
N THR A 189 -1.12 1.28 -2.29
CA THR A 189 -1.34 -0.08 -2.78
C THR A 189 -2.75 -0.61 -2.47
N TYR A 190 -3.34 -0.18 -1.35
CA TYR A 190 -4.63 -0.68 -0.84
C TYR A 190 -5.87 -0.03 -1.46
N THR A 191 -5.68 0.91 -2.39
CA THR A 191 -6.76 1.69 -2.99
C THR A 191 -6.54 1.87 -4.50
N ASP A 192 -7.58 2.32 -5.20
CA ASP A 192 -7.53 2.61 -6.63
C ASP A 192 -6.61 3.79 -7.02
N PHE A 193 -5.74 4.34 -6.14
CA PHE A 193 -4.77 5.40 -6.48
C PHE A 193 -4.01 5.07 -7.76
N SER A 194 -3.52 3.84 -7.92
CA SER A 194 -2.78 3.43 -9.13
C SER A 194 -3.63 3.49 -10.41
N GLN A 195 -4.93 3.22 -10.35
CA GLN A 195 -5.82 3.33 -11.51
C GLN A 195 -6.29 4.78 -11.74
N ARG A 196 -6.52 5.53 -10.66
CA ARG A 196 -6.89 6.94 -10.66
C ARG A 196 -5.78 7.82 -11.24
N ILE A 197 -4.53 7.59 -10.85
CA ILE A 197 -3.33 8.21 -11.45
C ILE A 197 -3.26 7.94 -12.96
N LYS A 198 -3.46 6.69 -13.41
CA LYS A 198 -3.50 6.36 -14.86
C LYS A 198 -4.62 7.11 -15.59
N ASN A 199 -5.82 7.16 -15.01
CA ASN A 199 -6.97 7.86 -15.59
C ASN A 199 -6.71 9.38 -15.69
N ASN A 200 -6.10 9.97 -14.66
CA ASN A 200 -5.79 11.40 -14.60
C ASN A 200 -4.62 11.78 -15.50
N MET A 201 -3.61 10.91 -15.64
CA MET A 201 -2.53 11.06 -16.60
C MET A 201 -3.06 11.08 -18.05
N ASN A 202 -3.90 10.11 -18.42
CA ASN A 202 -4.60 10.11 -19.71
C ASN A 202 -5.51 11.35 -19.90
N THR A 203 -6.11 11.87 -18.82
CA THR A 203 -6.90 13.11 -18.86
C THR A 203 -6.04 14.35 -19.12
N ALA A 204 -4.85 14.42 -18.54
CA ALA A 204 -3.88 15.49 -18.77
C ALA A 204 -3.22 15.43 -20.17
N GLU A 205 -2.92 14.22 -20.66
CA GLU A 205 -2.41 13.99 -22.03
C GLU A 205 -3.39 14.46 -23.12
N ASN A 206 -4.69 14.37 -22.85
CA ASN A 206 -5.76 14.78 -23.75
C ASN A 206 -6.43 16.09 -23.31
N ALA A 207 -5.72 16.94 -22.56
CA ALA A 207 -6.23 18.22 -22.10
C ALA A 207 -6.50 19.21 -23.26
N VAL A 208 -7.63 19.91 -23.22
CA VAL A 208 -8.02 20.89 -24.24
C VAL A 208 -8.55 22.18 -23.58
N PRO A 209 -8.22 23.37 -24.13
CA PRO A 209 -8.69 24.65 -23.59
C PRO A 209 -10.21 24.71 -23.38
N GLY A 210 -10.65 25.05 -22.16
CA GLY A 210 -12.07 25.09 -21.79
C GLY A 210 -12.71 23.71 -21.55
N GLY A 211 -11.90 22.64 -21.52
CA GLY A 211 -12.31 21.30 -21.14
C GLY A 211 -12.95 21.28 -19.75
N PHE A 212 -13.84 20.31 -19.52
CA PHE A 212 -14.54 20.15 -18.23
C PHE A 212 -15.35 21.38 -17.75
N GLY A 213 -15.62 22.36 -18.62
CA GLY A 213 -16.38 23.57 -18.28
C GLY A 213 -15.57 24.65 -17.58
N GLU A 214 -14.24 24.60 -17.69
CA GLU A 214 -13.27 25.51 -17.08
C GLU A 214 -13.54 26.99 -17.41
N TRP A 215 -13.54 27.85 -16.38
CA TRP A 215 -14.07 29.22 -16.48
C TRP A 215 -13.15 30.21 -17.24
N ASP A 216 -11.84 29.97 -17.29
CA ASP A 216 -10.85 30.86 -17.90
C ASP A 216 -10.35 30.38 -19.29
N ASN A 217 -10.91 29.28 -19.80
CA ASN A 217 -10.54 28.65 -21.06
C ASN A 217 -9.07 28.17 -21.10
N THR A 218 -8.48 27.81 -19.96
CA THR A 218 -7.21 27.06 -19.89
C THR A 218 -7.47 25.56 -19.70
N THR A 219 -6.56 24.82 -19.04
CA THR A 219 -6.60 23.34 -18.88
C THR A 219 -6.40 22.88 -17.43
N LYS A 220 -6.48 23.78 -16.44
CA LYS A 220 -6.30 23.52 -15.01
C LYS A 220 -7.22 22.41 -14.53
N CYS A 221 -8.46 22.34 -15.01
CA CYS A 221 -9.43 21.31 -14.63
C CYS A 221 -9.02 19.89 -15.02
N GLN A 222 -8.25 19.75 -16.10
CA GLN A 222 -7.80 18.45 -16.60
C GLN A 222 -6.42 18.04 -16.05
N ILE A 223 -5.61 19.00 -15.60
CA ILE A 223 -4.22 18.77 -15.14
C ILE A 223 -4.10 18.78 -13.61
N LEU A 224 -4.90 19.59 -12.91
CA LEU A 224 -4.94 19.59 -11.45
C LEU A 224 -5.13 18.19 -10.82
N PRO A 225 -5.98 17.29 -11.35
CA PRO A 225 -6.15 15.93 -10.81
C PRO A 225 -4.85 15.15 -10.63
N ILE A 226 -4.00 15.12 -11.67
CA ILE A 226 -2.75 14.34 -11.65
C ILE A 226 -1.68 15.00 -10.77
N VAL A 227 -1.65 16.33 -10.70
CA VAL A 227 -0.76 17.08 -9.81
C VAL A 227 -1.14 16.83 -8.35
N LEU A 228 -2.42 16.87 -8.00
CA LEU A 228 -2.89 16.65 -6.63
C LEU A 228 -2.70 15.19 -6.20
N ASP A 229 -2.95 14.20 -7.06
CA ASP A 229 -2.67 12.80 -6.73
C ASP A 229 -1.20 12.57 -6.40
N TYR A 230 -0.29 13.13 -7.21
CA TYR A 230 1.14 13.00 -6.93
C TYR A 230 1.55 13.77 -5.66
N LEU A 231 0.99 14.96 -5.37
CA LEU A 231 1.26 15.65 -4.10
C LEU A 231 0.80 14.82 -2.88
N TYR A 232 -0.45 14.39 -2.86
CA TYR A 232 -1.02 13.69 -1.69
C TYR A 232 -0.46 12.28 -1.50
N THR A 233 0.04 11.64 -2.57
CA THR A 233 0.80 10.38 -2.46
C THR A 233 2.29 10.59 -2.14
N GLY A 234 2.74 11.82 -1.88
CA GLY A 234 4.11 12.15 -1.49
C GLY A 234 5.10 12.34 -2.64
N GLN A 235 4.65 12.12 -3.87
CA GLN A 235 5.44 12.16 -5.10
C GLN A 235 5.60 13.59 -5.64
N THR A 236 6.01 14.52 -4.77
CA THR A 236 6.00 15.97 -5.01
C THR A 236 6.76 16.40 -6.28
N ASP A 237 7.92 15.80 -6.55
CA ASP A 237 8.70 16.15 -7.75
C ASP A 237 8.00 15.71 -9.04
N LEU A 238 7.34 14.54 -9.02
CA LEU A 238 6.48 14.09 -10.12
C LEU A 238 5.29 15.02 -10.29
N ALA A 239 4.64 15.47 -9.21
CA ALA A 239 3.53 16.43 -9.30
C ALA A 239 3.93 17.70 -10.06
N TRP A 240 5.09 18.27 -9.75
CA TRP A 240 5.58 19.46 -10.45
C TRP A 240 6.12 19.16 -11.86
N GLN A 241 6.67 17.96 -12.11
CA GLN A 241 7.01 17.51 -13.45
C GLN A 241 5.76 17.41 -14.34
N MET A 242 4.67 16.81 -13.84
CA MET A 242 3.40 16.72 -14.57
C MET A 242 2.84 18.13 -14.85
N LEU A 243 2.83 19.01 -13.85
CA LEU A 243 2.37 20.39 -14.03
C LEU A 243 3.16 21.09 -15.17
N ASN A 244 4.49 21.04 -15.13
CA ASN A 244 5.34 21.67 -16.14
C ASN A 244 5.28 21.01 -17.52
N THR A 245 4.89 19.73 -17.59
CA THR A 245 4.81 18.96 -18.85
C THR A 245 3.50 19.19 -19.58
N TYR A 246 2.37 19.21 -18.84
CA TYR A 246 1.04 19.27 -19.44
C TYR A 246 0.41 20.67 -19.41
N TYR A 247 0.77 21.54 -18.46
CA TYR A 247 0.23 22.90 -18.37
C TYR A 247 1.15 23.92 -19.06
N THR A 248 0.86 24.21 -20.33
CA THR A 248 1.71 25.05 -21.20
C THR A 248 1.35 26.54 -21.20
N GLU A 249 0.39 26.98 -20.39
CA GLU A 249 -0.06 28.37 -20.38
C GLU A 249 0.92 29.30 -19.62
N PRO A 250 0.96 30.61 -19.95
CA PRO A 250 1.93 31.54 -19.38
C PRO A 250 1.83 31.74 -17.85
N ASP A 251 0.70 31.41 -17.23
CA ASP A 251 0.43 31.58 -15.79
C ASP A 251 0.79 30.34 -14.96
N VAL A 252 1.54 29.37 -15.49
CA VAL A 252 1.96 28.13 -14.77
C VAL A 252 2.57 28.39 -13.39
N VAL A 253 3.30 29.50 -13.23
CA VAL A 253 3.91 29.90 -11.94
C VAL A 253 2.84 30.34 -10.93
N ASP A 254 1.84 31.12 -11.38
CA ASP A 254 0.73 31.58 -10.54
C ASP A 254 -0.23 30.43 -10.22
N PHE A 255 -0.46 29.52 -11.17
CA PHE A 255 -1.25 28.31 -10.96
C PHE A 255 -0.58 27.38 -9.95
N ARG A 256 0.73 27.14 -10.07
CA ARG A 256 1.52 26.41 -9.04
C ARG A 256 1.38 27.06 -7.67
N ALA A 257 1.54 28.38 -7.56
CA ALA A 257 1.44 29.09 -6.28
C ALA A 257 0.04 28.97 -5.65
N GLN A 258 -1.02 28.91 -6.47
CA GLN A 258 -2.38 28.64 -5.99
C GLN A 258 -2.54 27.21 -5.46
N ILE A 259 -1.94 26.21 -6.14
CA ILE A 259 -1.93 24.82 -5.66
C ILE A 259 -1.19 24.73 -4.32
N GLU A 260 0.02 25.29 -4.22
CA GLU A 260 0.83 25.29 -2.99
C GLU A 260 0.10 25.99 -1.84
N ALA A 261 -0.56 27.14 -2.09
CA ALA A 261 -1.29 27.88 -1.07
C ALA A 261 -2.49 27.10 -0.47
N VAL A 262 -3.20 26.32 -1.30
CA VAL A 262 -4.33 25.49 -0.85
C VAL A 262 -3.82 24.20 -0.20
N VAL A 263 -2.97 23.42 -0.88
CA VAL A 263 -2.51 22.11 -0.41
C VAL A 263 -1.69 22.25 0.88
N PHE A 264 -0.74 23.19 0.96
CA PHE A 264 0.15 23.29 2.14
C PHE A 264 -0.50 23.97 3.35
N THR A 265 -1.76 24.41 3.24
CA THR A 265 -2.55 24.88 4.39
C THR A 265 -3.68 23.93 4.81
N SER A 266 -3.95 22.88 4.03
CA SER A 266 -4.93 21.85 4.37
C SER A 266 -4.50 21.02 5.59
N SER A 267 -5.44 20.73 6.50
CA SER A 267 -5.25 19.75 7.57
C SER A 267 -5.31 18.29 7.11
N LEU A 268 -5.75 18.05 5.88
CA LEU A 268 -5.81 16.74 5.22
C LEU A 268 -4.55 16.44 4.38
N TYR A 269 -3.65 17.42 4.25
CA TYR A 269 -2.34 17.25 3.62
C TYR A 269 -1.23 17.23 4.68
N ARG A 270 -0.37 16.22 4.62
CA ARG A 270 0.90 16.17 5.34
C ARG A 270 2.03 16.14 4.32
N PRO A 271 2.82 17.20 4.15
CA PRO A 271 3.98 17.14 3.28
C PRO A 271 4.96 16.09 3.79
N ILE A 272 5.18 15.05 2.98
CA ILE A 272 6.44 14.32 3.04
C ILE A 272 7.47 15.30 2.50
N ALA A 273 8.39 15.76 3.35
CA ALA A 273 9.32 16.82 3.00
C ALA A 273 10.20 16.42 1.80
N PRO A 274 10.14 17.16 0.67
CA PRO A 274 11.03 16.96 -0.47
C PRO A 274 12.06 18.10 -0.59
N PRO A 275 13.22 17.88 -1.24
CA PRO A 275 14.15 16.78 -1.00
C PRO A 275 15.59 17.31 -0.77
N ILE A 276 16.53 16.49 -0.27
CA ILE A 276 17.97 16.83 -0.32
C ILE A 276 18.84 15.64 -0.76
N SER A 277 18.69 15.19 -2.02
CA SER A 277 19.81 15.23 -2.95
C SER A 277 19.43 14.78 -4.37
N ASP A 278 19.55 15.68 -5.35
CA ASP A 278 19.70 15.32 -6.75
C ASP A 278 21.08 14.66 -6.96
N ILE A 279 21.16 13.34 -6.76
CA ILE A 279 22.30 12.54 -7.22
C ILE A 279 21.78 11.43 -8.13
N PHE A 280 21.15 11.83 -9.23
CA PHE A 280 21.58 11.40 -10.56
C PHE A 280 21.24 12.51 -11.58
N PRO A 281 22.23 13.15 -12.24
CA PRO A 281 21.95 13.98 -13.41
C PRO A 281 21.50 13.09 -14.60
N PRO A 282 20.95 13.68 -15.68
CA PRO A 282 20.56 12.94 -16.88
C PRO A 282 21.63 11.95 -17.37
N PRO A 283 21.24 10.75 -17.84
CA PRO A 283 19.94 10.45 -18.44
C PRO A 283 18.86 9.89 -17.50
N LEU A 284 19.12 9.65 -16.23
CA LEU A 284 18.13 9.04 -15.32
C LEU A 284 17.04 10.05 -14.89
N ILE A 285 15.79 9.58 -14.82
CA ILE A 285 14.59 10.29 -14.38
C ILE A 285 13.93 9.45 -13.29
N LEU A 286 13.35 10.08 -12.26
CA LEU A 286 12.57 9.37 -11.24
C LEU A 286 11.31 8.79 -11.88
N ASP A 287 11.16 7.45 -11.87
CA ASP A 287 10.01 6.72 -12.41
C ASP A 287 8.95 6.49 -11.32
N ARG A 288 9.39 6.23 -10.08
CA ARG A 288 8.53 5.97 -8.93
C ARG A 288 9.23 6.33 -7.63
N GLN A 289 8.48 6.83 -6.65
CA GLN A 289 8.89 6.80 -5.25
C GLN A 289 7.74 6.34 -4.34
N LEU A 290 8.10 5.68 -3.24
CA LEU A 290 7.20 5.17 -2.22
C LEU A 290 7.77 5.48 -0.84
N LEU A 291 6.93 5.90 0.10
CA LEU A 291 7.31 6.04 1.51
C LEU A 291 6.87 4.76 2.25
N ILE A 292 7.80 4.12 2.95
CA ILE A 292 7.56 2.96 3.81
C ILE A 292 8.25 3.24 5.14
N ASN A 293 7.47 3.48 6.20
CA ASN A 293 7.98 3.87 7.53
C ASN A 293 9.04 4.99 7.46
N ASP A 294 10.25 4.73 7.94
CA ASP A 294 11.39 5.65 7.96
C ASP A 294 12.18 5.69 6.64
N TYR A 295 11.68 5.08 5.55
CA TYR A 295 12.38 4.96 4.27
C TYR A 295 11.58 5.52 3.09
N VAL A 296 12.29 6.19 2.18
CA VAL A 296 11.84 6.47 0.83
C VAL A 296 12.50 5.47 -0.11
N VAL A 297 11.70 4.64 -0.75
CA VAL A 297 12.15 3.75 -1.82
C VAL A 297 11.96 4.47 -3.16
N ARG A 298 13.00 4.53 -4.01
CA ARG A 298 12.97 5.21 -5.31
C ARG A 298 13.36 4.24 -6.43
N ILE A 299 12.69 4.33 -7.59
CA ILE A 299 13.21 3.82 -8.87
C ILE A 299 13.48 5.01 -9.79
N TRP A 300 14.67 5.00 -10.36
CA TRP A 300 15.09 5.85 -11.46
C TRP A 300 15.15 5.01 -12.74
N LYS A 301 14.71 5.54 -13.87
CA LYS A 301 14.86 4.91 -15.20
C LYS A 301 15.54 5.87 -16.17
N SER A 302 16.26 5.34 -17.14
CA SER A 302 16.87 6.16 -18.18
C SER A 302 15.81 6.77 -19.11
N GLY A 303 15.74 8.09 -19.15
CA GLY A 303 14.91 8.87 -20.07
C GLY A 303 15.49 9.01 -21.48
N ALA A 304 16.58 8.30 -21.80
CA ALA A 304 17.12 8.26 -23.15
C ALA A 304 16.22 7.37 -24.04
N SER A 305 15.86 7.84 -25.24
CA SER A 305 15.02 7.10 -26.19
C SER A 305 15.65 5.80 -26.75
N SER A 306 16.92 5.56 -26.44
CA SER A 306 17.66 4.33 -26.77
C SER A 306 17.90 3.43 -25.55
N ALA A 307 17.34 3.76 -24.38
CA ALA A 307 17.47 2.95 -23.18
C ALA A 307 16.57 1.72 -23.24
N ASN A 308 17.03 0.65 -22.59
CA ASN A 308 16.22 -0.53 -22.35
C ASN A 308 15.32 -0.28 -21.12
N SER A 309 14.20 -1.01 -21.04
CA SER A 309 13.28 -0.94 -19.89
C SER A 309 13.90 -1.38 -18.56
N TYR A 310 15.08 -1.99 -18.60
CA TYR A 310 15.87 -2.46 -17.47
C TYR A 310 17.07 -1.56 -17.12
N ASP A 311 17.29 -0.45 -17.83
CA ASP A 311 18.32 0.54 -17.49
C ASP A 311 17.85 1.44 -16.34
N GLY A 312 17.56 0.82 -15.18
CA GLY A 312 17.01 1.46 -13.99
C GLY A 312 17.84 1.24 -12.73
N ILE A 313 17.71 2.18 -11.78
CA ILE A 313 18.36 2.13 -10.46
C ILE A 313 17.29 2.17 -9.37
N GLY A 314 17.31 1.19 -8.46
CA GLY A 314 16.55 1.21 -7.22
C GLY A 314 17.36 1.78 -6.07
N GLN A 315 16.74 2.54 -5.17
CA GLN A 315 17.36 3.04 -3.94
C GLN A 315 16.42 2.87 -2.75
N ILE A 316 16.97 2.49 -1.60
CA ILE A 316 16.29 2.60 -0.29
C ILE A 316 17.02 3.68 0.50
N VAL A 317 16.30 4.75 0.83
CA VAL A 317 16.85 5.99 1.37
C VAL A 317 16.21 6.28 2.72
N ARG A 318 17.01 6.48 3.78
CA ARG A 318 16.48 6.82 5.10
C ARG A 318 15.95 8.25 5.13
N LEU A 319 14.70 8.43 5.58
CA LEU A 319 13.98 9.70 5.57
C LEU A 319 14.63 10.76 6.48
N SER A 320 15.16 10.37 7.64
CA SER A 320 15.66 11.29 8.67
C SER A 320 16.86 12.15 8.23
N ASP A 321 17.69 11.65 7.32
CA ASP A 321 18.94 12.27 6.87
C ASP A 321 19.21 12.12 5.36
N ASN A 322 18.25 11.60 4.60
CA ASN A 322 18.34 11.26 3.17
C ASN A 322 19.59 10.39 2.82
N ALA A 323 20.05 9.55 3.76
CA ALA A 323 21.13 8.61 3.49
C ALA A 323 20.64 7.48 2.57
N VAL A 324 21.22 7.35 1.38
CA VAL A 324 21.05 6.17 0.53
C VAL A 324 21.71 4.98 1.23
N LEU A 325 20.90 4.05 1.74
CA LEU A 325 21.39 2.88 2.46
C LEU A 325 21.67 1.71 1.52
N ILE A 326 20.81 1.54 0.52
CA ILE A 326 20.92 0.52 -0.53
C ILE A 326 20.74 1.21 -1.88
N GLN A 327 21.57 0.81 -2.84
CA GLN A 327 21.38 1.09 -4.26
C GLN A 327 21.53 -0.21 -5.04
N LEU A 328 20.64 -0.43 -6.00
CA LEU A 328 20.63 -1.57 -6.91
C LEU A 328 20.57 -1.08 -8.34
N ASP A 329 21.40 -1.66 -9.20
CA ASP A 329 21.36 -1.43 -10.65
C ASP A 329 20.48 -2.48 -11.34
N TYR A 330 20.11 -2.23 -12.59
CA TYR A 330 19.30 -3.13 -13.44
C TYR A 330 17.87 -3.39 -12.94
N VAL A 331 17.28 -2.46 -12.19
CA VAL A 331 15.92 -2.60 -11.66
C VAL A 331 14.89 -2.37 -12.77
N THR A 332 14.05 -3.37 -13.04
CA THR A 332 12.97 -3.32 -14.04
C THR A 332 11.67 -2.78 -13.46
N GLU A 333 11.26 -3.34 -12.33
CA GLU A 333 9.95 -3.11 -11.73
C GLU A 333 9.97 -3.45 -10.23
N PHE A 334 9.00 -2.89 -9.52
CA PHE A 334 8.45 -3.51 -8.32
C PHE A 334 7.21 -4.31 -8.74
N PRO A 335 7.02 -5.56 -8.28
CA PRO A 335 5.70 -6.20 -8.35
C PRO A 335 4.66 -5.34 -7.61
N MET A 336 3.39 -5.42 -8.01
CA MET A 336 2.35 -4.45 -7.59
C MET A 336 2.01 -4.43 -6.08
N ASN A 337 2.59 -5.34 -5.29
CA ASN A 337 2.38 -5.50 -3.87
C ASN A 337 3.63 -5.01 -3.11
N MET A 338 3.84 -3.69 -3.07
CA MET A 338 4.96 -3.06 -2.35
C MET A 338 4.57 -2.79 -0.89
N ALA A 339 5.52 -2.90 0.04
CA ALA A 339 5.29 -2.75 1.49
C ALA A 339 4.37 -3.83 2.09
N THR A 340 4.48 -5.08 1.63
CA THR A 340 3.83 -6.24 2.25
C THR A 340 4.79 -6.84 3.28
N ASP A 341 4.29 -7.19 4.48
CA ASP A 341 5.04 -8.02 5.43
C ASP A 341 4.99 -9.48 4.94
N ILE A 342 6.01 -9.89 4.18
CA ILE A 342 6.08 -11.25 3.60
C ILE A 342 6.59 -12.28 4.61
N ASN A 343 7.14 -11.82 5.73
CA ASN A 343 7.74 -12.65 6.78
C ASN A 343 6.96 -12.66 8.11
N ASN A 344 5.79 -12.03 8.14
CA ASN A 344 4.80 -11.96 9.23
C ASN A 344 5.42 -11.54 10.59
N ASN A 345 6.22 -10.48 10.58
CA ASN A 345 6.91 -9.97 11.76
C ASN A 345 6.41 -8.58 12.26
N GLY A 346 5.44 -7.99 11.56
CA GLY A 346 4.90 -6.64 11.80
C GLY A 346 5.70 -5.50 11.17
N ILE A 347 6.67 -5.81 10.29
CA ILE A 347 7.54 -4.86 9.60
C ILE A 347 7.33 -5.02 8.10
N PRO A 348 7.02 -3.94 7.35
CA PRO A 348 6.89 -4.03 5.89
C PRO A 348 8.19 -4.45 5.20
N ASP A 349 8.09 -5.35 4.23
CA ASP A 349 9.17 -5.71 3.33
C ASP A 349 9.06 -4.98 1.98
N ILE A 350 10.18 -4.88 1.25
CA ILE A 350 10.20 -4.43 -0.14
C ILE A 350 10.85 -5.47 -1.06
N VAL A 351 10.11 -5.89 -2.08
CA VAL A 351 10.53 -6.86 -3.10
C VAL A 351 10.92 -6.13 -4.39
N ILE A 352 12.13 -6.36 -4.88
CA ILE A 352 12.73 -5.69 -6.05
C ILE A 352 13.10 -6.75 -7.10
N ASN A 353 12.63 -6.57 -8.33
CA ASN A 353 13.06 -7.38 -9.47
C ASN A 353 14.16 -6.66 -10.25
N THR A 354 15.22 -7.39 -10.59
CA THR A 354 16.30 -6.93 -11.48
C THR A 354 16.42 -7.82 -12.72
N PHE A 355 16.92 -7.26 -13.80
CA PHE A 355 17.16 -7.97 -15.06
C PHE A 355 18.31 -7.33 -15.83
N THR A 356 19.45 -8.02 -15.97
CA THR A 356 20.66 -7.42 -16.57
C THR A 356 20.69 -7.39 -18.11
N GLY A 357 19.60 -7.79 -18.78
CA GLY A 357 19.43 -7.65 -20.24
C GLY A 357 19.80 -8.86 -21.10
N GLY A 358 20.15 -10.00 -20.49
CA GLY A 358 20.45 -11.23 -21.21
C GLY A 358 19.25 -11.85 -21.93
N ALA A 359 19.50 -12.64 -22.99
CA ALA A 359 18.43 -13.32 -23.74
C ALA A 359 18.06 -14.71 -23.17
N HIS A 360 18.97 -15.31 -22.38
CA HIS A 360 18.83 -16.63 -21.74
C HIS A 360 19.41 -16.61 -20.31
N CYS A 361 19.09 -15.51 -19.63
CA CYS A 361 19.24 -15.11 -18.24
C CYS A 361 18.51 -13.73 -18.17
N CYS A 362 18.60 -12.85 -17.19
CA CYS A 362 19.35 -12.79 -15.94
C CYS A 362 18.42 -12.11 -14.92
N SER A 363 17.26 -12.73 -14.68
CA SER A 363 16.27 -12.25 -13.73
C SER A 363 16.73 -12.57 -12.30
N SER A 364 16.55 -11.63 -11.38
CA SER A 364 16.74 -11.86 -9.95
C SER A 364 15.67 -11.11 -9.15
N THR A 365 15.26 -11.71 -8.03
CA THR A 365 14.38 -11.09 -7.04
C THR A 365 15.15 -10.92 -5.73
N ILE A 366 15.05 -9.72 -5.15
CA ILE A 366 15.72 -9.34 -3.91
C ILE A 366 14.64 -8.80 -2.97
N ALA A 367 14.62 -9.22 -1.71
CA ALA A 367 13.70 -8.66 -0.71
C ALA A 367 14.45 -8.12 0.51
N TYR A 368 14.00 -6.97 1.02
CA TYR A 368 14.52 -6.35 2.24
C TYR A 368 13.41 -6.13 3.27
N ASP A 369 13.66 -6.57 4.50
CA ASP A 369 12.93 -6.14 5.70
C ASP A 369 13.28 -4.68 6.00
N LEU A 370 12.26 -3.84 6.26
CA LEU A 370 12.42 -2.40 6.50
C LEU A 370 12.25 -2.01 7.97
N GLY A 371 12.90 -2.75 8.87
CA GLY A 371 13.03 -2.42 10.28
C GLY A 371 13.95 -1.20 10.54
N ALA A 372 14.53 -1.09 11.73
CA ALA A 372 15.37 0.07 12.11
C ALA A 372 16.63 0.29 11.23
N THR A 373 17.03 -0.73 10.47
CA THR A 373 17.95 -0.66 9.33
C THR A 373 17.53 -1.74 8.33
N PRO A 374 17.55 -1.51 7.01
CA PRO A 374 17.11 -2.51 6.05
C PRO A 374 18.01 -3.76 6.07
N ILE A 375 17.41 -4.96 6.04
CA ILE A 375 18.12 -6.25 6.05
C ILE A 375 17.71 -7.06 4.82
N GLU A 376 18.67 -7.57 4.07
CA GLU A 376 18.40 -8.47 2.93
C GLU A 376 17.94 -9.83 3.43
N ILE A 377 16.67 -10.17 3.18
CA ILE A 377 16.05 -11.44 3.60
C ILE A 377 15.90 -12.42 2.44
N LEU A 378 15.95 -11.96 1.19
CA LEU A 378 15.99 -12.80 -0.01
C LEU A 378 16.91 -12.17 -1.06
N ARG A 379 17.68 -13.02 -1.73
CA ARG A 379 18.31 -12.72 -3.02
C ARG A 379 18.41 -14.01 -3.81
N THR A 380 17.77 -14.06 -4.97
CA THR A 380 17.94 -15.17 -5.92
C THR A 380 19.21 -14.95 -6.74
N ARG A 381 19.91 -16.02 -7.13
CA ARG A 381 20.87 -15.93 -8.25
C ARG A 381 20.17 -15.41 -9.52
N GLU A 382 20.96 -14.85 -10.42
CA GLU A 382 20.50 -14.56 -11.78
C GLU A 382 20.13 -15.88 -12.48
N SER A 383 18.93 -15.92 -13.07
CA SER A 383 18.37 -17.10 -13.72
C SER A 383 17.58 -16.70 -14.97
N ASN A 384 17.17 -17.68 -15.77
CA ASN A 384 16.11 -17.51 -16.77
C ASN A 384 14.72 -17.29 -16.14
N TYR A 385 14.57 -17.61 -14.86
CA TYR A 385 13.32 -17.55 -14.13
C TYR A 385 13.35 -16.42 -13.10
N GLY A 386 12.26 -15.65 -13.03
CA GLY A 386 11.97 -14.84 -11.84
C GLY A 386 11.34 -15.69 -10.74
N GLY A 387 10.61 -15.05 -9.84
CA GLY A 387 9.73 -15.76 -8.92
C GLY A 387 8.57 -14.91 -8.45
N TYR A 388 7.75 -15.47 -7.58
CA TYR A 388 6.60 -14.82 -6.96
C TYR A 388 6.39 -15.34 -5.54
N PHE A 389 5.63 -14.58 -4.76
CA PHE A 389 5.25 -14.93 -3.40
C PHE A 389 3.83 -15.51 -3.39
N GLU A 390 3.64 -16.61 -2.65
CA GLU A 390 2.36 -17.27 -2.40
C GLU A 390 2.44 -17.96 -1.03
N ASP A 391 1.44 -17.80 -0.17
CA ASP A 391 1.30 -18.62 1.04
C ASP A 391 0.71 -19.98 0.64
N ILE A 392 1.57 -20.98 0.45
CA ILE A 392 1.18 -22.32 -0.04
C ILE A 392 0.45 -23.10 1.04
N ASN A 393 0.77 -22.85 2.31
CA ASN A 393 0.40 -23.72 3.44
C ASN A 393 -0.73 -23.13 4.32
N GLY A 394 -1.01 -21.83 4.21
CA GLY A 394 -2.03 -21.09 4.94
C GLY A 394 -1.61 -20.59 6.33
N ASP A 395 -0.30 -20.45 6.62
CA ASP A 395 0.22 -20.00 7.92
C ASP A 395 0.46 -18.48 8.02
N GLY A 396 0.29 -17.74 6.92
CA GLY A 396 0.48 -16.30 6.82
C GLY A 396 1.91 -15.85 6.48
N LEU A 397 2.89 -16.75 6.42
CA LEU A 397 4.19 -16.50 5.81
C LEU A 397 4.08 -16.70 4.29
N GLN A 398 4.71 -15.84 3.50
CA GLN A 398 4.75 -16.06 2.05
C GLN A 398 5.92 -17.00 1.69
N ASP A 399 5.64 -18.10 1.00
CA ASP A 399 6.67 -18.89 0.32
C ASP A 399 7.12 -18.15 -0.95
N PHE A 400 8.42 -18.16 -1.27
CA PHE A 400 8.93 -17.66 -2.54
C PHE A 400 9.12 -18.80 -3.53
N ILE A 401 8.38 -18.75 -4.63
CA ILE A 401 8.36 -19.78 -5.68
C ILE A 401 9.18 -19.30 -6.88
N THR A 402 10.16 -20.10 -7.28
CA THR A 402 11.01 -19.88 -8.46
C THR A 402 11.36 -21.22 -9.13
N ALA A 403 12.37 -21.25 -10.00
CA ALA A 403 12.87 -22.48 -10.59
C ALA A 403 14.41 -22.50 -10.65
N ASP A 404 14.98 -23.70 -10.50
CA ASP A 404 16.40 -23.95 -10.67
C ASP A 404 16.71 -24.44 -12.08
N ASP A 405 17.33 -23.58 -12.87
CA ASP A 405 17.81 -23.83 -14.24
C ASP A 405 19.30 -24.23 -14.30
N ILE A 406 19.88 -24.81 -13.24
CA ILE A 406 21.32 -25.15 -13.16
C ILE A 406 21.83 -26.10 -14.27
N PHE A 407 20.94 -26.82 -14.96
CA PHE A 407 21.26 -27.65 -16.14
C PHE A 407 20.92 -26.99 -17.49
N ALA A 408 20.64 -25.70 -17.52
CA ALA A 408 20.44 -24.95 -18.76
C ALA A 408 21.63 -25.15 -19.71
N TYR A 409 21.34 -25.60 -20.94
CA TYR A 409 22.35 -25.93 -21.96
C TYR A 409 23.36 -27.05 -21.60
N ALA A 410 23.09 -27.88 -20.59
CA ALA A 410 24.02 -28.98 -20.26
C ALA A 410 24.01 -30.11 -21.31
N TYR A 411 22.82 -30.54 -21.76
CA TYR A 411 22.65 -31.66 -22.69
C TYR A 411 21.77 -31.34 -23.91
N CYS A 412 20.98 -30.26 -23.84
CA CYS A 412 19.91 -29.93 -24.77
C CYS A 412 19.97 -28.44 -25.16
N PRO A 413 19.33 -28.03 -26.26
CA PRO A 413 18.91 -26.65 -26.46
C PRO A 413 18.08 -26.14 -25.27
N TYR A 414 18.15 -24.83 -25.00
CA TYR A 414 17.42 -24.18 -23.90
C TYR A 414 15.94 -24.57 -23.79
N ALA A 415 15.24 -24.63 -24.92
CA ALA A 415 13.80 -24.98 -24.98
C ALA A 415 13.44 -26.38 -24.43
N PHE A 416 14.43 -27.24 -24.19
CA PHE A 416 14.28 -28.57 -23.59
C PHE A 416 15.22 -28.80 -22.40
N SER A 417 15.93 -27.77 -21.95
CA SER A 417 16.70 -27.86 -20.71
C SER A 417 15.74 -27.90 -19.51
N PRO A 418 15.99 -28.74 -18.49
CA PRO A 418 15.11 -28.78 -17.34
C PRO A 418 15.28 -27.53 -16.48
N ALA A 419 14.15 -27.04 -15.97
CA ALA A 419 14.10 -26.14 -14.83
C ALA A 419 13.16 -26.77 -13.79
N VAL A 420 13.67 -27.03 -12.59
CA VAL A 420 12.89 -27.68 -11.51
C VAL A 420 12.29 -26.62 -10.59
N ARG A 421 11.04 -26.77 -10.18
CA ARG A 421 10.38 -25.86 -9.23
C ARG A 421 11.20 -25.78 -7.93
N VAL A 422 11.33 -24.58 -7.38
CA VAL A 422 11.98 -24.29 -6.10
C VAL A 422 10.99 -23.55 -5.22
N ILE A 423 10.90 -23.98 -3.96
CA ILE A 423 10.13 -23.31 -2.92
C ILE A 423 11.11 -22.91 -1.82
N LEU A 424 11.21 -21.60 -1.56
CA LEU A 424 11.98 -21.04 -0.45
C LEU A 424 11.02 -20.54 0.63
N MET A 425 11.33 -20.78 1.90
CA MET A 425 10.58 -20.25 3.04
C MET A 425 11.46 -19.37 3.90
N TYR A 426 10.88 -18.36 4.55
CA TYR A 426 11.59 -17.57 5.54
C TYR A 426 11.89 -18.40 6.80
N ASP A 427 13.18 -18.59 7.12
CA ASP A 427 13.62 -19.18 8.38
C ASP A 427 14.04 -18.05 9.34
N SER A 428 13.21 -17.80 10.36
CA SER A 428 13.44 -16.75 11.36
C SER A 428 14.64 -17.01 12.29
N ALA A 429 15.16 -18.24 12.36
CA ALA A 429 16.40 -18.54 13.08
C ALA A 429 17.65 -18.21 12.26
N VAL A 430 17.53 -18.19 10.92
CA VAL A 430 18.59 -17.77 9.99
C VAL A 430 18.43 -16.29 9.56
N GLY A 431 17.21 -15.75 9.65
CA GLY A 431 16.86 -14.38 9.27
C GLY A 431 16.72 -14.16 7.76
N ARG A 432 16.41 -15.21 6.98
CA ARG A 432 16.31 -15.14 5.52
C ARG A 432 15.53 -16.32 4.93
N TYR A 433 15.18 -16.21 3.65
CA TYR A 433 14.63 -17.29 2.84
C TYR A 433 15.65 -18.41 2.59
N VAL A 434 15.22 -19.67 2.75
CA VAL A 434 16.03 -20.88 2.58
C VAL A 434 15.25 -21.98 1.83
N PRO A 435 15.91 -22.95 1.16
CA PRO A 435 15.22 -23.94 0.35
C PRO A 435 14.46 -24.98 1.19
N MET A 436 13.15 -25.10 0.93
CA MET A 436 12.24 -26.01 1.64
C MET A 436 11.44 -26.94 0.72
N SER A 437 11.72 -26.95 -0.59
CA SER A 437 11.10 -27.83 -1.63
C SER A 437 10.77 -29.26 -1.18
N LYS A 438 11.64 -29.90 -0.38
CA LYS A 438 11.45 -31.28 0.09
C LYS A 438 10.32 -31.48 1.11
N PHE A 439 9.80 -30.40 1.69
CA PHE A 439 8.65 -30.44 2.59
C PHE A 439 7.31 -30.35 1.85
N TYR A 440 7.35 -30.08 0.53
CA TYR A 440 6.18 -29.92 -0.34
C TYR A 440 6.16 -30.92 -1.51
N PRO A 441 6.29 -32.24 -1.30
CA PRO A 441 6.41 -33.22 -2.38
C PRO A 441 5.19 -33.29 -3.31
N GLU A 442 4.00 -32.94 -2.82
CA GLU A 442 2.79 -32.82 -3.62
C GLU A 442 2.87 -31.74 -4.70
N GLN A 443 3.65 -30.66 -4.48
CA GLN A 443 3.88 -29.59 -5.46
C GLN A 443 4.69 -30.03 -6.69
N TYR A 444 5.18 -31.27 -6.70
CA TYR A 444 5.93 -31.89 -7.79
C TYR A 444 5.16 -33.02 -8.49
N ALA A 445 3.98 -33.43 -7.99
CA ALA A 445 3.29 -34.63 -8.45
C ALA A 445 2.96 -34.60 -9.96
N ASP A 446 2.42 -33.48 -10.44
CA ASP A 446 2.08 -33.30 -11.86
C ASP A 446 3.35 -33.23 -12.75
N ALA A 447 4.37 -32.50 -12.31
CA ALA A 447 5.65 -32.39 -13.03
C ALA A 447 6.37 -33.74 -13.13
N ILE A 448 6.32 -34.56 -12.07
CA ILE A 448 6.80 -35.95 -12.05
C ILE A 448 6.01 -36.80 -13.06
N ALA A 449 4.67 -36.71 -13.06
CA ALA A 449 3.82 -37.50 -13.96
C ALA A 449 4.04 -37.15 -15.44
N GLU A 450 4.13 -35.85 -15.77
CA GLU A 450 4.39 -35.35 -17.12
C GLU A 450 5.79 -35.76 -17.60
N SER A 451 6.83 -35.44 -16.83
CA SER A 451 8.21 -35.80 -17.19
C SER A 451 8.42 -37.31 -17.30
N THR A 452 7.82 -38.11 -16.41
CA THR A 452 7.91 -39.58 -16.48
C THR A 452 7.24 -40.13 -17.73
N THR A 453 6.13 -39.52 -18.17
CA THR A 453 5.44 -39.87 -19.41
C THR A 453 6.33 -39.59 -20.62
N LEU A 454 6.90 -38.37 -20.71
CA LEU A 454 7.83 -37.98 -21.76
C LEU A 454 9.04 -38.92 -21.81
N ALA A 455 9.73 -39.11 -20.68
CA ALA A 455 10.90 -39.97 -20.54
C ALA A 455 10.64 -41.44 -20.93
N THR A 456 9.45 -41.96 -20.66
CA THR A 456 9.08 -43.35 -21.01
C THR A 456 8.89 -43.54 -22.52
N THR A 457 8.57 -42.47 -23.26
CA THR A 457 8.34 -42.51 -24.72
C THR A 457 9.50 -41.99 -25.58
N ALA A 458 10.47 -41.30 -24.97
CA ALA A 458 11.60 -40.68 -25.66
C ALA A 458 12.54 -41.72 -26.29
N ALA A 459 13.02 -41.41 -27.50
CA ALA A 459 14.11 -42.10 -28.17
C ALA A 459 15.45 -41.37 -27.95
N ASP A 460 16.55 -42.07 -28.22
CA ASP A 460 17.90 -41.48 -28.18
C ASP A 460 18.02 -40.34 -29.21
N GLY A 461 18.46 -39.16 -28.78
CA GLY A 461 18.57 -37.94 -29.60
C GLY A 461 17.28 -37.13 -29.77
N ASP A 462 16.18 -37.51 -29.11
CA ASP A 462 15.02 -36.63 -28.98
C ASP A 462 15.38 -35.33 -28.23
N PHE A 463 14.50 -34.33 -28.30
CA PHE A 463 14.69 -33.02 -27.63
C PHE A 463 15.98 -32.27 -28.03
N GLY A 464 16.59 -32.64 -29.16
CA GLY A 464 17.81 -32.00 -29.68
C GLY A 464 19.08 -32.36 -28.89
N GLU A 465 19.05 -33.44 -28.12
CA GLU A 465 20.18 -33.94 -27.34
C GLU A 465 21.40 -34.27 -28.23
N TRP A 466 22.59 -33.84 -27.82
CA TRP A 466 23.76 -33.79 -28.70
C TRP A 466 24.81 -34.89 -28.51
N ASP A 467 24.72 -35.71 -27.45
CA ASP A 467 25.57 -36.89 -27.24
C ASP A 467 24.89 -38.21 -27.66
N GLY A 468 23.63 -38.15 -28.08
CA GLY A 468 22.90 -39.28 -28.66
C GLY A 468 22.37 -40.28 -27.63
N THR A 469 22.02 -39.81 -26.45
CA THR A 469 21.29 -40.57 -25.41
C THR A 469 19.88 -39.98 -25.19
N ASN A 470 19.25 -40.23 -24.04
CA ASN A 470 17.95 -39.64 -23.67
C ASN A 470 17.98 -38.82 -22.35
N LYS A 471 19.14 -38.26 -21.97
CA LYS A 471 19.35 -37.44 -20.77
C LYS A 471 18.35 -36.31 -20.64
N CYS A 472 18.05 -35.61 -21.74
CA CYS A 472 17.12 -34.48 -21.76
C CYS A 472 15.70 -34.85 -21.37
N ALA A 473 15.29 -36.09 -21.67
CA ALA A 473 13.97 -36.61 -21.28
C ALA A 473 13.96 -37.12 -19.83
N VAL A 474 15.05 -37.76 -19.36
CA VAL A 474 15.12 -38.38 -18.03
C VAL A 474 15.43 -37.37 -16.92
N LEU A 475 16.29 -36.39 -17.18
CA LEU A 475 16.76 -35.45 -16.16
C LEU A 475 15.64 -34.67 -15.43
N PRO A 476 14.57 -34.18 -16.10
CA PRO A 476 13.43 -33.58 -15.39
C PRO A 476 12.79 -34.52 -14.36
N VAL A 477 12.69 -35.83 -14.63
CA VAL A 477 12.13 -36.82 -13.69
C VAL A 477 12.99 -36.89 -12.43
N VAL A 478 14.31 -37.03 -12.61
CA VAL A 478 15.26 -37.14 -11.51
C VAL A 478 15.25 -35.87 -10.66
N LEU A 479 15.31 -34.69 -11.28
CA LEU A 479 15.32 -33.41 -10.56
C LEU A 479 14.05 -33.19 -9.74
N ASN A 480 12.86 -33.45 -10.29
CA ASN A 480 11.62 -33.31 -9.53
C ASN A 480 11.57 -34.26 -8.30
N TYR A 481 12.06 -35.50 -8.42
CA TYR A 481 12.16 -36.41 -7.27
C TYR A 481 13.25 -35.97 -6.26
N LEU A 482 14.40 -35.46 -6.71
CA LEU A 482 15.45 -34.96 -5.82
C LEU A 482 15.00 -33.74 -5.01
N TYR A 483 14.37 -32.76 -5.67
CA TYR A 483 13.93 -31.51 -5.01
C TYR A 483 12.72 -31.71 -4.09
N SER A 484 11.87 -32.71 -4.38
CA SER A 484 10.80 -33.16 -3.47
C SER A 484 11.27 -34.10 -2.34
N GLY A 485 12.58 -34.31 -2.16
CA GLY A 485 13.12 -35.17 -1.10
C GLY A 485 12.94 -36.68 -1.30
N GLN A 486 12.47 -37.11 -2.47
CA GLN A 486 12.15 -38.49 -2.81
C GLN A 486 13.36 -39.24 -3.41
N TYR A 487 14.49 -39.22 -2.69
CA TYR A 487 15.80 -39.69 -3.19
C TYR A 487 15.81 -41.11 -3.76
N ASP A 488 15.17 -42.07 -3.09
CA ASP A 488 15.12 -43.46 -3.56
C ASP A 488 14.33 -43.59 -4.87
N MET A 489 13.28 -42.78 -5.05
CA MET A 489 12.50 -42.75 -6.29
C MET A 489 13.26 -42.10 -7.44
N ALA A 490 14.00 -41.02 -7.17
CA ALA A 490 14.83 -40.35 -8.17
C ALA A 490 15.77 -41.34 -8.89
N TRP A 491 16.49 -42.15 -8.11
CA TRP A 491 17.44 -43.12 -8.66
C TRP A 491 16.77 -44.40 -9.18
N THR A 492 15.66 -44.84 -8.59
CA THR A 492 14.88 -45.98 -9.10
C THR A 492 14.34 -45.68 -10.51
N GLU A 493 13.77 -44.48 -10.70
CA GLU A 493 13.26 -44.06 -12.00
C GLU A 493 14.38 -43.72 -13.00
N PHE A 494 15.49 -43.11 -12.53
CA PHE A 494 16.69 -42.91 -13.35
C PHE A 494 17.17 -44.20 -14.02
N TYR A 495 17.45 -45.26 -13.25
CA TYR A 495 17.93 -46.52 -13.83
C TYR A 495 16.85 -47.32 -14.58
N ARG A 496 15.56 -46.98 -14.42
CA ARG A 496 14.47 -47.54 -15.24
C ARG A 496 14.40 -46.91 -16.63
N LEU A 497 14.64 -45.60 -16.70
CA LEU A 497 14.42 -44.74 -17.88
C LEU A 497 15.70 -44.51 -18.68
N TYR A 498 16.84 -44.28 -18.02
CA TYR A 498 18.14 -44.06 -18.64
C TYR A 498 18.88 -45.38 -18.86
N ARG A 499 19.33 -45.63 -20.09
CA ARG A 499 20.03 -46.88 -20.47
C ARG A 499 21.40 -46.64 -21.09
N GLY A 500 21.92 -45.41 -21.03
CA GLY A 500 23.27 -45.09 -21.48
C GLY A 500 24.33 -45.86 -20.70
N ALA A 501 25.43 -46.22 -21.38
CA ALA A 501 26.54 -46.96 -20.77
C ALA A 501 27.32 -46.14 -19.72
N ASP A 502 27.04 -44.84 -19.65
CA ASP A 502 27.59 -43.84 -18.72
C ASP A 502 26.67 -43.55 -17.52
N ALA A 503 25.61 -44.33 -17.29
CA ALA A 503 24.58 -44.07 -16.26
C ALA A 503 25.15 -43.70 -14.88
N ASP A 504 26.16 -44.42 -14.38
CA ASP A 504 26.77 -44.12 -13.08
C ASP A 504 27.60 -42.82 -13.07
N ALA A 505 28.20 -42.46 -14.22
CA ALA A 505 28.90 -41.19 -14.37
C ALA A 505 27.91 -40.01 -14.47
N PHE A 506 26.84 -40.17 -15.24
CA PHE A 506 25.78 -39.17 -15.36
C PHE A 506 25.05 -38.97 -14.01
N ARG A 507 24.79 -40.04 -13.25
CA ARG A 507 24.30 -39.92 -11.86
C ARG A 507 25.24 -39.09 -10.99
N ALA A 508 26.54 -39.37 -11.01
CA ALA A 508 27.52 -38.63 -10.21
C ALA A 508 27.61 -37.14 -10.62
N GLU A 509 27.42 -36.84 -11.91
CA GLU A 509 27.34 -35.48 -12.45
C GLU A 509 26.05 -34.76 -12.00
N ILE A 510 24.91 -35.45 -11.97
CA ILE A 510 23.65 -34.91 -11.42
C ILE A 510 23.83 -34.61 -9.93
N GLU A 511 24.33 -35.58 -9.15
CA GLU A 511 24.57 -35.40 -7.71
C GLU A 511 25.54 -34.24 -7.44
N ALA A 512 26.65 -34.13 -8.18
CA ALA A 512 27.61 -33.05 -8.01
C ALA A 512 27.02 -31.67 -8.34
N THR A 513 26.29 -31.56 -9.45
CA THR A 513 25.69 -30.31 -9.92
C THR A 513 24.57 -29.86 -8.98
N VAL A 514 23.66 -30.75 -8.62
CA VAL A 514 22.53 -30.44 -7.71
C VAL A 514 23.04 -30.05 -6.32
N ASN A 515 24.04 -30.73 -5.77
CA ASN A 515 24.67 -30.33 -4.49
C ASN A 515 25.45 -29.00 -4.56
N SER A 516 25.69 -28.43 -5.74
CA SER A 516 26.28 -27.09 -5.89
C SER A 516 25.25 -25.96 -5.98
N SER A 517 23.95 -26.28 -6.08
CA SER A 517 22.89 -25.27 -6.11
C SER A 517 22.60 -24.72 -4.72
N GLU A 518 22.37 -23.41 -4.64
CA GLU A 518 21.84 -22.74 -3.46
C GLU A 518 20.36 -23.07 -3.19
N TYR A 519 19.65 -23.68 -4.15
CA TYR A 519 18.23 -24.05 -4.07
C TYR A 519 17.97 -25.51 -3.71
N TYR A 520 19.03 -26.29 -3.48
CA TYR A 520 18.92 -27.69 -3.13
C TYR A 520 19.45 -27.93 -1.71
N LEU A 521 18.64 -28.62 -0.89
CA LEU A 521 18.98 -28.95 0.48
C LEU A 521 18.63 -30.42 0.77
N PRO A 522 19.60 -31.34 0.79
CA PRO A 522 19.36 -32.78 0.96
C PRO A 522 18.67 -33.10 2.31
#